data_AF-A0A521WHB9-F1
#
_entry.id   AF-A0A521WHB9-F1
#
_cell.length_a   1.000
_cell.length_b   1.000
_cell.length_c   1.000
_cell.angle_alpha   90.00
_cell.angle_beta   90.00
_cell.angle_gamma   90.00
#
_symmetry.space_group_name_H-M   'P 1'
#
loop_
_entity.id
_entity.type
_entity.pdbx_description
1 polymer ?
#
loop_
_entity_poly.entity_id
_entity_poly.type
_entity_poly.pdbx_seq_one_letter_code
_entity_poly.pdbx_strand_id
1 'polypeptide(L)'
;MPATPAIVAEGIGLLPGCVAEAVDDVRRAVFLVHTPAFLRRADDARQGLTSMTRRTSDPERALANLQRRNELLAGHIRTEARRRGMRVVDVDGRLTLNRAVQLVEEQFGLAVLP
;
A
#
# COMPACT_ATOMS: atom_id res chain seq x y z
N MET A 1 -13.43 -12.20 12.40
CA MET A 1 -13.72 -12.33 10.95
C MET A 1 -14.36 -13.69 10.70
N PRO A 2 -15.34 -13.81 9.78
CA PRO A 2 -15.90 -15.12 9.42
C PRO A 2 -14.82 -16.02 8.82
N ALA A 3 -14.83 -17.32 9.15
CA ALA A 3 -13.89 -18.28 8.60
C ALA A 3 -14.11 -18.53 7.10
N THR A 4 -15.35 -18.35 6.63
CA THR A 4 -15.75 -18.50 5.24
C THR A 4 -16.93 -17.57 4.90
N PRO A 5 -16.89 -16.88 3.73
CA PRO A 5 -15.76 -16.78 2.81
C PRO A 5 -14.62 -15.93 3.41
N ALA A 6 -13.40 -16.14 2.94
CA ALA A 6 -12.28 -15.25 3.27
C ALA A 6 -12.56 -13.84 2.73
N ILE A 7 -12.24 -12.81 3.53
CA ILE A 7 -12.45 -11.40 3.17
C ILE A 7 -11.09 -10.73 3.03
N VAL A 8 -10.88 -10.06 1.91
CA VAL A 8 -9.73 -9.16 1.70
C VAL A 8 -10.21 -7.72 1.83
N ALA A 9 -9.64 -6.99 2.78
CA ALA A 9 -9.84 -5.55 2.91
C ALA A 9 -8.65 -4.82 2.27
N GLU A 10 -8.91 -3.92 1.32
CA GLU A 10 -7.89 -3.07 0.70
C GLU A 10 -8.30 -1.59 0.69
N GLY A 11 -7.31 -0.69 0.57
CA GLY A 11 -7.54 0.74 0.35
C GLY A 11 -6.71 1.68 1.21
N ILE A 12 -6.80 2.97 0.89
CA ILE A 12 -5.96 4.04 1.46
C ILE A 12 -6.25 4.40 2.93
N GLY A 13 -7.38 3.93 3.49
CA GLY A 13 -7.79 4.19 4.87
C GLY A 13 -7.31 3.14 5.88
N LEU A 14 -6.69 2.06 5.41
CA LEU A 14 -6.20 0.97 6.25
C LEU A 14 -4.84 1.33 6.83
N LEU A 15 -4.82 2.18 7.86
CA LEU A 15 -3.60 2.54 8.58
C LEU A 15 -3.15 1.40 9.50
N PRO A 16 -1.83 1.19 9.72
CA PRO A 16 -1.33 0.11 10.57
C PRO A 16 -1.95 0.09 11.98
N GLY A 17 -2.22 1.26 12.57
CA GLY A 17 -2.92 1.34 13.85
C GLY A 17 -4.33 0.77 13.83
N CYS A 18 -5.15 1.17 12.86
CA CYS A 18 -6.51 0.67 12.72
C CYS A 18 -6.54 -0.82 12.38
N VAL A 19 -5.63 -1.28 11.53
CA VAL A 19 -5.53 -2.70 11.16
C VAL A 19 -5.12 -3.54 12.36
N ALA A 20 -4.19 -3.06 13.20
CA ALA A 20 -3.74 -3.78 14.40
C ALA A 20 -4.86 -4.06 15.40
N GLU A 21 -5.89 -3.23 15.43
CA GLU A 21 -7.06 -3.42 16.29
C GLU A 21 -8.10 -4.37 15.66
N ALA A 22 -8.07 -4.53 14.34
CA ALA A 22 -9.02 -5.34 13.59
C ALA A 22 -8.55 -6.78 13.33
N VAL A 23 -7.25 -7.06 13.46
CA VAL A 23 -6.65 -8.38 13.24
C VAL A 23 -6.06 -8.96 14.53
N ASP A 24 -6.21 -10.27 14.70
CA ASP A 24 -5.69 -11.07 15.82
C ASP A 24 -4.26 -11.59 15.60
N ASP A 25 -3.75 -11.53 14.36
CA ASP A 25 -2.40 -11.95 13.98
C ASP A 25 -1.83 -11.00 12.91
N VAL A 26 -0.59 -10.54 13.11
CA VAL A 26 0.12 -9.66 12.15
C VAL A 26 0.32 -10.31 10.78
N ARG A 27 0.28 -11.64 10.67
CA ARG A 27 0.30 -12.39 9.40
C ARG A 27 -0.94 -12.13 8.54
N ARG A 28 -2.02 -11.62 9.12
CA ARG A 28 -3.24 -11.24 8.40
C ARG A 28 -3.18 -9.83 7.80
N ALA A 29 -2.01 -9.18 7.82
CA ALA A 29 -1.82 -7.86 7.23
C ALA A 29 -0.47 -7.76 6.49
N VAL A 30 -0.49 -7.06 5.35
CA VAL A 30 0.70 -6.67 4.59
C VAL A 30 0.52 -5.26 4.04
N PHE A 31 1.56 -4.44 4.15
CA PHE A 31 1.56 -3.08 3.62
C PHE A 31 2.50 -2.98 2.43
N LEU A 32 1.93 -2.82 1.23
CA LEU A 32 2.68 -2.51 0.01
C LEU A 32 2.87 -0.99 -0.05
N VAL A 33 4.09 -0.52 0.18
CA VAL A 33 4.38 0.92 0.33
C VAL A 33 5.27 1.37 -0.83
N HIS A 34 4.75 2.26 -1.66
CA HIS A 34 5.49 2.80 -2.80
C HIS A 34 6.64 3.72 -2.34
N THR A 35 7.64 3.86 -3.22
CA THR A 35 8.60 4.97 -3.14
C THR A 35 8.08 6.20 -3.91
N PRO A 36 8.56 7.42 -3.60
CA PRO A 36 8.16 8.61 -4.35
C PRO A 36 8.47 8.52 -5.85
N ALA A 37 9.64 7.96 -6.20
CA ALA A 37 10.04 7.78 -7.59
C ALA A 37 9.14 6.79 -8.33
N PHE A 38 8.74 5.70 -7.68
CA PHE A 38 7.80 4.75 -8.26
C PHE A 38 6.42 5.37 -8.47
N LEU A 39 5.90 6.11 -7.49
CA LEU A 39 4.59 6.77 -7.61
C LEU A 39 4.54 7.73 -8.80
N ARG A 40 5.59 8.55 -9.00
CA ARG A 40 5.66 9.46 -10.15
C ARG A 40 5.61 8.70 -11.48
N ARG A 41 6.46 7.69 -11.67
CA ARG A 41 6.45 6.87 -12.91
C ARG A 41 5.12 6.15 -13.13
N ALA A 42 4.49 5.67 -12.06
CA ALA A 42 3.19 5.03 -12.13
C ALA A 42 2.10 6.02 -12.55
N ASP A 43 2.16 7.27 -12.06
CA ASP A 43 1.25 8.32 -12.48
C ASP A 43 1.49 8.76 -13.92
N ASP A 44 2.74 8.87 -14.37
CA ASP A 44 3.05 9.20 -15.76
C ASP A 44 2.44 8.17 -16.72
N ALA A 45 2.51 6.89 -16.38
CA ALA A 45 1.99 5.79 -17.20
C ALA A 45 0.47 5.65 -17.16
N ARG A 46 -0.16 5.90 -16.01
CA ARG A 46 -1.60 5.60 -15.78
C ARG A 46 -2.48 6.84 -15.67
N GLN A 47 -1.88 8.01 -15.52
CA GLN A 47 -2.53 9.30 -15.33
C GLN A 47 -3.53 9.30 -14.16
N GLY A 48 -3.26 8.57 -13.07
CA GLY A 48 -4.21 8.35 -11.98
C GLY A 48 -4.45 9.61 -11.14
N LEU A 49 -3.41 10.10 -10.46
CA LEU A 49 -3.43 11.36 -9.72
C LEU A 49 -3.73 12.53 -10.65
N THR A 50 -3.06 12.56 -11.80
CA THR A 50 -3.27 13.61 -12.81
C THR A 50 -4.74 13.70 -13.27
N SER A 51 -5.42 12.58 -13.51
CA SER A 51 -6.84 12.62 -13.90
C SER A 51 -7.74 13.09 -12.75
N MET A 52 -7.42 12.75 -11.50
CA MET A 52 -8.18 13.21 -10.34
C MET A 52 -8.10 14.73 -10.14
N THR A 53 -6.94 15.34 -10.42
CA THR A 53 -6.69 16.76 -10.13
C THR A 53 -7.15 17.70 -11.23
N ARG A 54 -7.36 17.22 -12.46
CA ARG A 54 -7.86 18.03 -13.59
C ARG A 54 -9.18 18.76 -13.34
N ARG A 55 -10.02 18.27 -12.42
CA ARG A 55 -11.31 18.89 -12.07
C ARG A 55 -11.23 19.95 -10.97
N THR A 56 -10.03 20.22 -10.45
CA THR A 56 -9.81 21.24 -9.42
C THR A 56 -9.50 22.59 -10.07
N SER A 57 -9.68 23.69 -9.32
CA SER A 57 -9.39 25.05 -9.81
C SER A 57 -7.91 25.32 -10.08
N ASP A 58 -7.02 24.50 -9.50
CA ASP A 58 -5.57 24.57 -9.67
C ASP A 58 -5.01 23.14 -9.72
N PRO A 59 -5.03 22.49 -10.91
CA PRO A 59 -4.63 21.10 -11.07
C PRO A 59 -3.18 20.81 -10.70
N GLU A 60 -2.27 21.75 -10.96
CA GLU A 60 -0.85 21.61 -10.66
C GLU A 60 -0.61 21.59 -9.16
N ARG A 61 -1.18 22.56 -8.43
CA ARG A 61 -1.12 22.58 -6.97
C ARG A 61 -1.80 21.37 -6.36
N ALA A 62 -2.94 20.95 -6.89
CA ALA A 62 -3.64 19.76 -6.41
C ALA A 62 -2.80 18.48 -6.61
N LEU A 63 -2.10 18.35 -7.74
CA LEU A 63 -1.19 17.22 -7.99
C LEU A 63 -0.01 17.23 -7.03
N ALA A 64 0.65 18.38 -6.86
CA ALA A 64 1.74 18.54 -5.91
C ALA A 64 1.31 18.18 -4.47
N ASN A 65 0.11 18.62 -4.06
CA ASN A 65 -0.44 18.31 -2.74
C ASN A 65 -0.71 16.81 -2.56
N LEU A 66 -1.30 16.14 -3.56
CA LEU A 66 -1.56 14.70 -3.48
C LEU A 66 -0.27 13.88 -3.47
N GLN A 67 0.72 14.24 -4.30
CA GLN A 67 2.03 13.62 -4.28
C GLN A 67 2.69 13.78 -2.91
N ARG A 68 2.70 15.01 -2.36
CA ARG A 68 3.26 15.27 -1.04
C ARG A 68 2.53 14.52 0.07
N ARG A 69 1.20 14.46 0.01
CA ARG A 69 0.39 13.67 0.95
C ARG A 69 0.80 12.22 0.90
N ASN A 70 0.92 11.64 -0.30
CA ASN A 70 1.24 10.22 -0.47
C ASN A 70 2.63 9.89 0.09
N GLU A 71 3.62 10.76 -0.11
CA GLU A 71 4.95 10.62 0.50
C GLU A 71 4.87 10.58 2.04
N LEU A 72 4.12 11.51 2.63
CA LEU A 72 3.91 11.56 4.08
C LEU A 72 3.16 10.31 4.57
N LEU A 73 2.17 9.82 3.81
CA LEU A 73 1.46 8.59 4.14
C LEU A 73 2.39 7.40 4.15
N ALA A 74 3.16 7.24 3.08
CA ALA A 74 4.07 6.14 2.89
C ALA A 74 5.09 6.08 4.02
N GLY A 75 5.67 7.24 4.40
CA GLY A 75 6.58 7.34 5.54
C GLY A 75 5.91 6.97 6.87
N HIS A 76 4.69 7.47 7.12
CA HIS A 76 3.93 7.15 8.32
C HIS A 76 3.60 5.66 8.42
N ILE A 77 3.06 5.05 7.36
CA ILE A 77 2.74 3.62 7.29
C ILE A 77 3.99 2.79 7.53
N ARG A 78 5.10 3.10 6.85
CA ARG A 78 6.38 2.38 7.04
C ARG A 78 6.80 2.36 8.50
N THR A 79 6.78 3.54 9.12
CA THR A 79 7.27 3.72 10.49
C THR A 79 6.35 3.00 11.47
N GLU A 80 5.04 3.20 11.33
CA GLU A 80 4.07 2.61 12.25
C GLU A 80 3.99 1.09 12.11
N ALA A 81 3.89 0.56 10.89
CA ALA A 81 3.84 -0.88 10.65
C ALA A 81 5.08 -1.58 11.19
N ARG A 82 6.28 -1.02 10.96
CA ARG A 82 7.53 -1.57 11.52
C ARG A 82 7.54 -1.56 13.04
N ARG A 83 7.08 -0.47 13.69
CA ARG A 83 6.95 -0.41 15.16
C ARG A 83 6.02 -1.48 15.72
N ARG A 84 5.00 -1.88 14.95
CA ARG A 84 4.01 -2.89 15.32
C ARG A 84 4.39 -4.31 14.89
N GLY A 85 5.58 -4.52 14.31
CA GLY A 85 6.01 -5.83 13.80
C GLY A 85 5.26 -6.31 12.56
N MET A 86 4.50 -5.43 11.89
CA MET A 86 3.74 -5.75 10.69
C MET A 86 4.63 -5.74 9.45
N ARG A 87 4.31 -6.59 8.48
CA ARG A 87 5.08 -6.72 7.24
C ARG A 87 4.90 -5.50 6.35
N VAL A 88 6.01 -4.87 6.01
CA VAL A 88 6.11 -3.83 4.98
C VAL A 88 6.87 -4.38 3.79
N VAL A 89 6.35 -4.16 2.58
CA VAL A 89 7.02 -4.45 1.31
C VAL A 89 7.18 -3.14 0.56
N ASP A 90 8.43 -2.77 0.30
CA ASP A 90 8.76 -1.56 -0.45
C ASP A 90 8.60 -1.78 -1.95
N VAL A 91 7.80 -0.94 -2.60
CA VAL A 91 7.55 -0.99 -4.04
C VAL A 91 8.27 0.18 -4.71
N ASP A 92 9.47 -0.10 -5.22
CA ASP A 92 10.37 0.87 -5.85
C ASP A 92 10.43 0.75 -7.39
N GLY A 93 9.71 -0.22 -7.95
CA GLY A 93 9.70 -0.55 -9.37
C GLY A 93 10.75 -1.58 -9.79
N ARG A 94 11.56 -2.09 -8.87
CA ARG A 94 12.45 -3.25 -9.11
C ARG A 94 11.81 -4.56 -8.69
N LEU A 95 10.83 -4.50 -7.78
CA LEU A 95 10.04 -5.66 -7.39
C LEU A 95 9.15 -6.12 -8.56
N THR A 96 9.37 -7.35 -9.03
CA THR A 96 8.53 -7.96 -10.06
C THR A 96 7.15 -8.31 -9.49
N LEU A 97 6.14 -8.39 -10.35
CA LEU A 97 4.79 -8.80 -9.94
C LEU A 97 4.80 -10.18 -9.26
N ASN A 98 5.47 -11.16 -9.87
CA ASN A 98 5.57 -12.52 -9.31
C ASN A 98 6.20 -12.51 -7.91
N ARG A 99 7.26 -11.71 -7.69
CA ARG A 99 7.86 -11.63 -6.36
C ARG A 99 6.94 -10.92 -5.36
N ALA A 100 6.19 -9.90 -5.78
CA ALA A 100 5.21 -9.25 -4.93
C ALA A 100 4.10 -10.24 -4.51
N VAL A 101 3.58 -11.04 -5.44
CA VAL A 101 2.59 -12.10 -5.17
C VAL A 101 3.13 -13.10 -4.15
N GLN A 102 4.34 -13.63 -4.37
CA GLN A 102 4.97 -14.57 -3.43
C GLN A 102 5.10 -13.98 -2.02
N LEU A 103 5.55 -12.72 -1.89
CA LEU A 103 5.68 -12.08 -0.59
C LEU A 103 4.33 -11.93 0.14
N VAL A 104 3.24 -11.73 -0.60
CA VAL A 104 1.89 -11.66 -0.06
C VAL A 104 1.40 -13.06 0.33
N GLU A 105 1.60 -14.07 -0.51
CA GLU A 105 1.27 -15.47 -0.21
C GLU A 105 2.02 -15.99 1.01
N GLU A 106 3.33 -15.74 1.08
CA GLU A 106 4.19 -16.06 2.24
C GLU A 106 3.62 -15.43 3.52
N GLN A 107 3.22 -14.15 3.46
CA GLN A 107 2.67 -13.43 4.62
C GLN A 107 1.36 -14.03 5.12
N PHE A 108 0.44 -14.36 4.21
CA PHE A 108 -0.86 -14.92 4.54
C PHE A 108 -0.84 -16.45 4.77
N GLY A 109 0.31 -17.11 4.60
CA GLY A 109 0.42 -18.57 4.70
C GLY A 109 -0.29 -19.32 3.57
N LEU A 110 -0.40 -18.70 2.40
CA LEU A 110 -1.03 -19.25 1.19
C LEU A 110 -0.02 -19.89 0.24
N ALA A 111 1.28 -19.73 0.50
CA ALA A 111 2.32 -20.33 -0.32
C ALA A 111 2.17 -21.86 -0.33
N VAL A 112 1.87 -22.41 -1.51
CA VAL A 112 1.85 -23.85 -1.73
C VAL A 112 3.30 -24.32 -1.68
N LEU A 113 3.63 -25.20 -0.73
CA LEU A 113 4.90 -25.93 -0.76
C LEU A 113 4.98 -26.70 -2.09
N PRO A 114 6.12 -26.66 -2.81
CA PRO A 114 6.29 -27.42 -4.04
C PRO A 114 6.11 -28.93 -3.82
#